data_AF-A0A161V424-F1
#
_entry.id   AF-A0A161V424-F1
#
_cell.length_a   1.000
_cell.length_b   1.000
_cell.length_c   1.000
_cell.angle_alpha   90.00
_cell.angle_beta   90.00
_cell.angle_gamma   90.00
#
_symmetry.space_group_name_H-M   'P 1'
#
loop_
_entity.id
_entity.type
_entity.pdbx_description
1 polymer ?
#
loop_
_entity_poly.entity_id
_entity_poly.type
_entity_poly.pdbx_seq_one_letter_code
_entity_poly.pdbx_strand_id
1 'polypeptide(L)'
;MNGYIKRISYDFSGYDEDEKEFVTYDEKPFTGVLYEELNGKLISEASVVQGIKDGYTLWYYNSGKVEQIQELGKHTIIGLLAKWDENGLLVSAEKRWSSLLVERLLEERGIWSYERVATEQQINESQSSPLTNMYNYRKESIYDLLAEAEEKIKNGTVFDDPRLYSEG
;
A
#
# COMPACT_ATOMS: atom_id res chain seq x y z
N MET A 1 -18.75 18.84 9.17
CA MET A 1 -18.10 18.95 7.85
C MET A 1 -18.29 17.61 7.18
N ASN A 2 -19.13 17.55 6.14
CA ASN A 2 -19.40 16.31 5.42
C ASN A 2 -18.26 16.13 4.41
N GLY A 3 -17.21 15.41 4.80
CA GLY A 3 -16.20 14.94 3.85
C GLY A 3 -16.88 14.00 2.87
N TYR A 4 -17.00 14.42 1.62
CA TYR A 4 -17.55 13.59 0.56
C TYR A 4 -16.55 12.46 0.28
N ILE A 5 -16.70 11.32 0.94
CA ILE A 5 -16.08 10.07 0.49
C ILE A 5 -16.79 9.71 -0.81
N LYS A 6 -16.23 10.14 -1.93
CA LYS A 6 -16.77 9.82 -3.24
C LYS A 6 -16.31 8.41 -3.60
N ARG A 7 -17.15 7.42 -3.28
CA ARG A 7 -17.00 6.05 -3.76
C ARG A 7 -17.21 6.05 -5.28
N ILE A 8 -16.13 6.03 -6.05
CA ILE A 8 -16.19 5.80 -7.48
C ILE A 8 -15.89 4.31 -7.67
N SER A 9 -16.91 3.56 -8.10
CA SER A 9 -16.77 2.17 -8.54
C SER A 9 -16.46 2.21 -10.03
N TYR A 10 -15.30 1.67 -10.42
CA TYR A 10 -14.95 1.40 -11.81
C TYR A 10 -15.10 -0.10 -12.09
N ASP A 11 -15.74 -0.44 -13.20
CA ASP A 11 -15.84 -1.81 -13.72
C ASP A 11 -14.59 -2.09 -14.58
N PHE A 12 -13.65 -2.86 -14.05
CA PHE A 12 -12.33 -3.06 -14.64
C PHE A 12 -12.31 -4.30 -15.54
N SER A 13 -12.78 -4.17 -16.78
CA SER A 13 -12.52 -5.18 -17.82
C SER A 13 -11.18 -4.89 -18.51
N GLY A 14 -10.04 -5.10 -17.83
CA GLY A 14 -8.72 -4.95 -18.45
C GLY A 14 -7.56 -4.56 -17.51
N TYR A 15 -7.49 -5.14 -16.31
CA TYR A 15 -6.44 -4.83 -15.33
C TYR A 15 -5.09 -5.39 -15.78
N ASP A 16 -4.13 -4.50 -16.03
CA ASP A 16 -2.71 -4.82 -16.16
C ASP A 16 -1.97 -4.10 -15.02
N GLU A 17 -1.36 -4.85 -14.09
CA GLU A 17 -0.66 -4.31 -12.91
C GLU A 17 0.52 -3.39 -13.27
N ASP A 18 0.96 -3.41 -14.53
CA ASP A 18 2.09 -2.64 -15.05
C ASP A 18 1.75 -1.19 -15.44
N GLU A 19 0.46 -0.85 -15.62
CA GLU A 19 0.07 0.53 -15.93
C GLU A 19 -0.11 1.35 -14.64
N LYS A 20 0.90 2.18 -14.33
CA LYS A 20 0.81 3.25 -13.33
C LYS A 20 -0.22 4.28 -13.77
N GLU A 21 -1.50 3.98 -13.55
CA GLU A 21 -2.59 4.84 -14.00
C GLU A 21 -2.62 6.17 -13.24
N PHE A 22 -2.88 7.22 -14.01
CA PHE A 22 -3.23 8.54 -13.50
C PHE A 22 -4.75 8.62 -13.35
N VAL A 23 -5.23 8.65 -12.11
CA VAL A 23 -6.66 8.58 -11.80
C VAL A 23 -7.30 9.96 -11.94
N THR A 24 -8.37 10.04 -12.72
CA THR A 24 -9.13 11.29 -12.89
C THR A 24 -10.59 11.10 -12.54
N TYR A 25 -11.23 12.18 -12.09
CA TYR A 25 -12.66 12.27 -11.89
C TYR A 25 -13.16 13.61 -12.42
N ASP A 26 -14.14 13.59 -13.32
CA ASP A 26 -14.63 14.81 -14.00
C ASP A 26 -13.48 15.60 -14.67
N GLU A 27 -12.62 14.87 -15.39
CA GLU A 27 -11.42 15.37 -16.10
C GLU A 27 -10.36 16.03 -15.20
N LYS A 28 -10.50 15.96 -13.87
CA LYS A 28 -9.54 16.49 -12.89
C LYS A 28 -8.78 15.37 -12.19
N PRO A 29 -7.53 15.60 -11.75
CA PRO A 29 -6.80 14.63 -10.95
C PRO A 29 -7.58 14.26 -9.68
N PHE A 30 -7.78 12.97 -9.44
CA PHE A 30 -8.57 12.49 -8.32
C PHE A 30 -7.77 12.56 -7.01
N THR A 31 -8.42 13.02 -5.93
CA THR A 31 -7.90 12.93 -4.57
C THR A 31 -8.97 12.30 -3.70
N GLY A 32 -8.65 11.21 -3.01
CA GLY A 32 -9.58 10.45 -2.19
C GLY A 32 -9.23 8.97 -2.10
N VAL A 33 -10.19 8.17 -1.65
CA VAL A 33 -10.08 6.71 -1.64
C VAL A 33 -10.74 6.15 -2.90
N LEU A 34 -9.98 5.43 -3.70
CA LEU A 34 -10.47 4.68 -4.86
C LEU A 34 -10.96 3.31 -4.37
N TYR A 35 -12.14 2.88 -4.82
CA TYR A 35 -12.73 1.59 -4.48
C TYR A 35 -12.88 0.75 -5.74
N GLU A 36 -12.38 -0.48 -5.71
CA GLU A 36 -12.51 -1.42 -6.82
C GLU A 36 -13.46 -2.54 -6.44
N GLU A 37 -14.44 -2.79 -7.30
CA GLU A 37 -15.45 -3.82 -7.09
C GLU A 37 -15.51 -4.77 -8.27
N LEU A 38 -15.59 -6.07 -7.99
CA LEU A 38 -15.83 -7.10 -8.98
C LEU A 38 -17.10 -7.86 -8.62
N ASN A 39 -18.08 -7.86 -9.53
CA ASN A 39 -19.40 -8.48 -9.32
C ASN A 39 -20.10 -8.02 -8.03
N GLY A 40 -19.98 -6.72 -7.70
CA GLY A 40 -20.58 -6.11 -6.51
C GLY A 40 -19.89 -6.46 -5.18
N LYS A 41 -18.69 -7.06 -5.24
CA LYS A 41 -17.83 -7.29 -4.07
C LYS A 41 -16.63 -6.37 -4.12
N LEU A 42 -16.32 -5.73 -2.99
CA LEU A 42 -15.11 -4.93 -2.83
C LEU A 42 -13.88 -5.84 -2.90
N ILE A 43 -12.96 -5.53 -3.81
CA ILE A 43 -11.72 -6.29 -4.01
C ILE A 43 -10.47 -5.45 -3.70
N SER A 44 -10.54 -4.11 -3.80
CA SER A 44 -9.44 -3.25 -3.37
C SER A 44 -9.89 -1.84 -2.94
N GLU A 45 -9.07 -1.21 -2.12
CA GLU A 45 -9.16 0.21 -1.77
C GLU A 45 -7.78 0.86 -1.85
N ALA A 46 -7.67 2.07 -2.40
CA ALA A 46 -6.38 2.75 -2.55
C ALA A 46 -6.45 4.25 -2.23
N SER A 47 -5.47 4.74 -1.48
CA SER A 47 -5.19 6.18 -1.32
C SER A 47 -4.71 6.78 -2.64
N VAL A 48 -5.42 7.79 -3.13
CA VAL A 48 -5.02 8.55 -4.32
C VAL A 48 -4.93 10.03 -3.97
N VAL A 49 -3.82 10.67 -4.35
CA VAL A 49 -3.58 12.10 -4.18
C VAL A 49 -3.16 12.67 -5.53
N GLN A 50 -3.91 13.65 -6.04
CA GLN A 50 -3.65 14.30 -7.33
C GLN A 50 -3.47 13.31 -8.50
N GLY A 51 -4.34 12.31 -8.54
CA GLY A 51 -4.38 11.26 -9.56
C GLY A 51 -3.34 10.17 -9.40
N ILE A 52 -2.55 10.20 -8.33
CA ILE A 52 -1.41 9.30 -8.12
C ILE A 52 -1.65 8.49 -6.85
N LYS A 53 -1.43 7.16 -6.89
CA LYS A 53 -1.50 6.32 -5.69
C LYS A 53 -0.41 6.75 -4.69
N ASP A 54 -0.81 7.23 -3.53
CA ASP A 54 0.06 7.79 -2.49
C ASP A 54 -0.61 7.63 -1.11
N GLY A 55 -0.05 6.78 -0.26
CA GLY A 55 -0.66 6.27 0.97
C GLY A 55 -0.79 4.74 0.92
N TYR A 56 -1.84 4.20 1.54
CA TYR A 56 -2.04 2.75 1.62
C TYR A 56 -2.89 2.22 0.47
N THR A 57 -2.71 0.94 0.14
CA THR A 57 -3.62 0.15 -0.70
C THR A 57 -3.93 -1.16 0.02
N LEU A 58 -5.20 -1.54 0.06
CA LEU A 58 -5.70 -2.80 0.59
C LEU A 58 -6.31 -3.64 -0.53
N TRP A 59 -6.12 -4.95 -0.45
CA TRP A 59 -6.83 -5.93 -1.25
C TRP A 59 -7.57 -6.90 -0.35
N TYR A 60 -8.68 -7.42 -0.85
CA TYR A 60 -9.60 -8.25 -0.09
C TYR A 60 -9.87 -9.57 -0.78
N TYR A 61 -9.93 -10.63 0.03
CA TYR A 61 -10.57 -11.86 -0.38
C TYR A 61 -12.07 -11.65 -0.63
N ASN A 62 -12.67 -12.57 -1.38
CA ASN A 62 -14.13 -12.62 -1.60
C ASN A 62 -14.97 -12.69 -0.32
N SER A 63 -14.36 -13.06 0.81
CA SER A 63 -14.95 -13.07 2.15
C SER A 63 -14.95 -11.70 2.83
N GLY A 64 -14.27 -10.70 2.26
CA GLY A 64 -14.08 -9.35 2.82
C GLY A 64 -12.92 -9.24 3.81
N LYS A 65 -12.17 -10.32 4.04
CA LYS A 65 -10.94 -10.28 4.83
C LYS A 65 -9.81 -9.65 4.02
N VAL A 66 -8.92 -8.93 4.70
CA VAL A 66 -7.72 -8.36 4.08
C VAL A 66 -6.82 -9.49 3.60
N GLU A 67 -6.49 -9.43 2.31
CA GLU A 67 -5.51 -10.30 1.67
C GLU A 67 -4.13 -9.65 1.68
N GLN A 68 -4.05 -8.36 1.39
CA GLN A 68 -2.78 -7.66 1.22
C GLN A 68 -2.91 -6.20 1.63
N ILE A 69 -1.83 -5.64 2.16
CA ILE A 69 -1.64 -4.19 2.34
C ILE A 69 -0.32 -3.77 1.69
N GLN A 70 -0.31 -2.58 1.10
CA GLN A 70 0.88 -1.97 0.52
C GLN A 70 0.93 -0.48 0.88
N GLU A 71 2.11 0.00 1.27
CA GLU A 71 2.39 1.43 1.46
C GLU A 71 3.11 2.01 0.23
N LEU A 72 2.52 3.04 -0.37
CA LEU A 72 2.97 3.71 -1.58
C LEU A 72 3.28 5.18 -1.32
N GLY A 73 4.30 5.68 -2.01
CA GLY A 73 4.57 7.11 -2.18
C GLY A 73 4.76 7.34 -3.67
N LYS A 74 3.86 8.10 -4.29
CA LYS A 74 3.82 8.35 -5.74
C LYS A 74 4.05 7.08 -6.59
N HIS A 75 3.16 6.10 -6.46
CA HIS A 75 3.20 4.77 -7.11
C HIS A 75 4.42 3.90 -6.80
N THR A 76 5.22 4.28 -5.80
CA THR A 76 6.44 3.54 -5.43
C THR A 76 6.27 2.97 -4.04
N ILE A 77 6.63 1.70 -3.83
CA ILE A 77 6.55 1.08 -2.50
C ILE A 77 7.60 1.69 -1.57
N ILE A 78 7.15 2.23 -0.43
CA ILE A 78 8.01 3.00 0.50
C ILE A 78 7.84 2.58 1.96
N GLY A 79 7.63 1.29 2.20
CA GLY A 79 7.51 0.75 3.55
C GLY A 79 7.05 -0.68 3.48
N LEU A 80 5.86 -0.96 4.02
CA LEU A 80 5.35 -2.32 4.12
C LEU A 80 4.66 -2.80 2.84
N LEU A 81 4.93 -4.04 2.47
CA LEU A 81 4.06 -4.91 1.66
C LEU A 81 3.81 -6.17 2.46
N ALA A 82 2.59 -6.41 2.94
CA ALA A 82 2.25 -7.59 3.72
C ALA A 82 1.06 -8.34 3.13
N LYS A 83 1.07 -9.66 3.27
CA LYS A 83 0.03 -10.58 2.77
C LYS A 83 -0.41 -11.52 3.86
N TRP A 84 -1.71 -11.76 3.95
CA TRP A 84 -2.34 -12.74 4.84
C TRP A 84 -3.12 -13.75 4.01
N ASP A 85 -3.31 -14.94 4.57
CA ASP A 85 -4.20 -15.94 4.00
C ASP A 85 -5.69 -15.64 4.33
N GLU A 86 -6.61 -16.42 3.78
CA GLU A 86 -8.05 -16.24 4.03
C GLU A 86 -8.45 -16.55 5.49
N ASN A 87 -7.57 -17.13 6.31
CA ASN A 87 -7.80 -17.28 7.74
C ASN A 87 -7.35 -16.06 8.54
N GLY A 88 -6.63 -15.12 7.92
CA GLY A 88 -6.03 -13.95 8.56
C GLY A 88 -4.65 -14.24 9.16
N LEU A 89 -4.02 -15.36 8.79
CA LEU A 89 -2.65 -15.66 9.18
C LEU A 89 -1.69 -14.98 8.22
N LEU A 90 -0.68 -14.29 8.75
CA LEU A 90 0.35 -13.67 7.92
C LEU A 90 1.05 -14.76 7.08
N VAL A 91 1.28 -14.47 5.80
CA VAL A 91 2.02 -15.33 4.86
C VAL A 91 3.39 -14.73 4.54
N SER A 92 3.43 -13.42 4.34
CA SER A 92 4.67 -12.71 4.03
C SER A 92 4.59 -11.25 4.42
N ALA A 93 5.74 -10.66 4.74
CA ALA A 93 5.93 -9.23 4.75
C ALA A 93 7.25 -8.87 4.08
N GLU A 94 7.28 -7.75 3.37
CA GLU A 94 8.49 -7.15 2.83
C GLU A 94 8.54 -5.66 3.24
N LYS A 95 9.70 -5.23 3.75
CA LYS A 95 10.02 -3.81 3.88
C LYS A 95 10.76 -3.39 2.63
N ARG A 96 10.16 -2.50 1.85
CA ARG A 96 10.74 -1.97 0.62
C ARG A 96 10.95 -0.47 0.71
N TRP A 97 11.96 0.01 0.01
CA TRP A 97 12.16 1.42 -0.21
C TRP A 97 12.57 1.64 -1.65
N SER A 98 11.63 2.15 -2.45
CA SER A 98 11.77 2.17 -3.90
C SER A 98 11.99 0.75 -4.45
N SER A 99 13.01 0.55 -5.27
CA SER A 99 13.39 -0.77 -5.80
C SER A 99 14.14 -1.65 -4.78
N LEU A 100 14.55 -1.10 -3.63
CA LEU A 100 15.35 -1.82 -2.64
C LEU A 100 14.46 -2.65 -1.71
N LEU A 101 14.64 -3.96 -1.73
CA LEU A 101 14.12 -4.85 -0.68
C LEU A 101 15.06 -4.77 0.53
N VAL A 102 14.55 -4.27 1.65
CA VAL A 102 15.34 -4.00 2.86
C VAL A 102 15.27 -5.18 3.82
N GLU A 103 14.06 -5.63 4.13
CA GLU A 103 13.81 -6.76 5.03
C GLU A 103 12.68 -7.61 4.46
N ARG A 104 12.71 -8.89 4.79
CA ARG A 104 11.73 -9.87 4.35
C ARG A 104 11.40 -10.82 5.49
N LEU A 105 10.12 -11.13 5.61
CA LEU A 105 9.56 -12.13 6.49
C LEU A 105 8.70 -13.08 5.63
N LEU A 106 9.00 -14.38 5.64
CA LEU A 106 8.27 -15.39 4.87
C LEU A 106 7.88 -16.57 5.75
N GLU A 107 6.63 -17.01 5.60
CA GLU A 107 6.14 -18.27 6.12
C GLU A 107 6.33 -19.35 5.05
N GLU A 108 7.06 -20.40 5.40
CA GLU A 108 7.17 -21.59 4.55
C GLU A 108 6.97 -22.86 5.41
N ARG A 109 5.85 -23.56 5.18
CA ARG A 109 5.57 -24.89 5.78
C ARG A 109 5.58 -24.91 7.31
N GLY A 110 5.01 -23.90 7.92
CA GLY A 110 4.90 -23.67 9.36
C GLY A 110 6.11 -22.96 9.98
N ILE A 111 7.09 -22.53 9.18
CA ILE A 111 8.34 -21.95 9.67
C ILE A 111 8.49 -20.54 9.15
N TRP A 112 8.70 -19.60 10.08
CA TRP A 112 9.01 -18.22 9.76
C TRP A 112 10.50 -18.01 9.54
N SER A 113 10.83 -17.37 8.43
CA SER A 113 12.19 -16.88 8.14
C SER A 113 12.18 -15.36 8.08
N TYR A 114 13.14 -14.74 8.77
CA TYR A 114 13.43 -13.31 8.67
C TYR A 114 14.79 -13.13 8.00
N GLU A 115 14.87 -12.20 7.06
CA GLU A 115 16.09 -11.82 6.37
C GLU A 115 16.20 -10.30 6.28
N ARG A 116 17.36 -9.77 6.67
CA ARG A 116 17.77 -8.41 6.32
C ARG A 116 18.52 -8.46 4.99
N VAL A 117 17.81 -8.10 3.92
CA VAL A 117 18.26 -8.29 2.54
C VAL A 117 19.21 -7.17 2.11
N ALA A 118 18.90 -5.91 2.43
CA ALA A 118 19.77 -4.78 2.09
C ALA A 118 20.81 -4.51 3.19
N THR A 119 22.02 -4.23 2.74
CA THR A 119 23.10 -3.74 3.62
C THR A 119 22.95 -2.25 3.94
N GLU A 120 23.55 -1.81 5.05
CA GLU A 120 23.63 -0.38 5.39
C GLU A 120 24.28 0.45 4.28
N GLN A 121 25.28 -0.12 3.58
CA GLN A 121 25.93 0.55 2.47
C GLN A 121 24.93 0.82 1.34
N GLN A 122 24.16 -0.17 0.91
CA GLN A 122 23.14 -0.02 -0.15
C GLN A 122 22.05 0.99 0.24
N ILE A 123 21.66 1.01 1.51
CA ILE A 123 20.70 1.99 2.05
C ILE A 123 21.31 3.40 1.97
N ASN A 124 22.55 3.59 2.44
CA ASN A 124 23.23 4.89 2.42
C ASN A 124 23.49 5.41 1.00
N GLU A 125 23.86 4.53 0.07
CA GLU A 125 24.01 4.85 -1.35
C GLU A 125 22.67 5.30 -1.95
N SER A 126 21.58 4.59 -1.63
CA SER A 126 20.24 4.97 -2.07
C SER A 126 19.77 6.30 -1.45
N GLN A 127 20.19 6.65 -0.22
CA GLN A 127 19.88 7.96 0.39
C GLN A 127 20.69 9.10 -0.21
N SER A 128 21.86 8.80 -0.76
CA SER A 128 22.73 9.79 -1.40
C SER A 128 22.34 10.05 -2.87
N SER A 129 21.55 9.17 -3.48
CA SER A 129 21.11 9.30 -4.87
C SER A 129 19.86 10.21 -4.99
N PRO A 130 19.89 11.24 -5.86
CA PRO A 130 18.75 12.13 -6.11
C PRO A 130 17.48 11.43 -6.66
N LEU A 131 17.60 10.21 -7.18
CA LEU A 131 16.48 9.47 -7.75
C LEU A 131 15.72 8.68 -6.69
N THR A 132 16.44 8.13 -5.72
CA THR A 132 15.88 7.23 -4.69
C THR A 132 15.57 7.97 -3.40
N ASN A 133 16.30 9.05 -3.10
CA ASN A 133 16.04 9.90 -1.93
C ASN A 133 14.80 10.81 -2.06
N MET A 134 14.11 10.77 -3.20
CA MET A 134 12.82 11.43 -3.40
C MET A 134 11.73 10.85 -2.49
N TYR A 135 11.94 9.65 -1.98
CA TYR A 135 11.02 8.93 -1.10
C TYR A 135 11.60 8.84 0.31
N ASN A 136 10.78 9.10 1.32
CA ASN A 136 11.20 8.98 2.71
C ASN A 136 11.55 7.53 3.05
N TYR A 137 12.74 7.31 3.59
CA TYR A 137 13.13 6.00 4.11
C TYR A 137 12.51 5.78 5.49
N ARG A 138 11.71 4.72 5.64
CA ARG A 138 11.20 4.24 6.94
C ARG A 138 12.34 3.64 7.75
N LYS A 139 12.62 4.19 8.94
CA LYS A 139 13.68 3.69 9.84
C LYS A 139 13.21 2.51 10.69
N GLU A 140 11.90 2.39 10.85
CA GLU A 140 11.18 1.33 11.56
C GLU A 140 11.51 -0.04 10.98
N SER A 141 11.57 -1.07 11.82
CA SER A 141 11.75 -2.45 11.35
C SER A 141 10.49 -2.96 10.64
N ILE A 142 10.61 -4.05 9.90
CA ILE A 142 9.46 -4.72 9.30
C ILE A 142 8.40 -5.13 10.32
N TYR A 143 8.80 -5.46 11.55
CA TYR A 143 7.87 -5.81 12.62
C TYR A 143 7.10 -4.59 13.13
N ASP A 144 7.77 -3.44 13.28
CA ASP A 144 7.12 -2.19 13.68
C ASP A 144 6.11 -1.74 12.61
N LEU A 145 6.50 -1.81 11.33
CA LEU A 145 5.63 -1.48 10.20
C LEU A 145 4.42 -2.43 10.12
N LEU A 146 4.64 -3.72 10.35
CA LEU A 146 3.56 -4.71 10.39
C LEU A 146 2.58 -4.42 11.53
N ALA A 147 3.10 -4.13 12.73
CA ALA A 147 2.25 -3.78 13.88
C ALA A 147 1.43 -2.51 13.61
N GLU A 148 2.02 -1.48 13.01
CA GLU A 148 1.31 -0.27 12.57
C GLU A 148 0.17 -0.61 11.60
N ALA A 149 0.45 -1.42 10.59
CA ALA A 149 -0.53 -1.81 9.58
C ALA A 149 -1.69 -2.62 10.20
N GLU A 150 -1.38 -3.60 11.04
CA GLU A 150 -2.39 -4.40 11.74
C GLU A 150 -3.26 -3.54 12.67
N GLU A 151 -2.67 -2.58 13.37
CA GLU A 151 -3.42 -1.64 14.20
C GLU A 151 -4.35 -0.76 13.36
N LYS A 152 -3.86 -0.23 12.23
CA LYS A 152 -4.68 0.57 11.31
C LYS A 152 -5.83 -0.24 10.72
N ILE A 153 -5.58 -1.48 10.28
CA ILE A 153 -6.61 -2.39 9.76
C ILE A 153 -7.66 -2.64 10.84
N LYS A 154 -7.22 -3.00 12.05
CA LYS A 154 -8.11 -3.30 13.18
C LYS A 154 -9.00 -2.12 13.57
N ASN A 155 -8.44 -0.91 13.53
CA ASN A 155 -9.14 0.30 13.93
C ASN A 155 -9.92 0.97 12.77
N GLY A 156 -9.77 0.47 11.54
CA GLY A 156 -10.38 1.07 10.36
C GLY A 156 -9.78 2.42 9.96
N THR A 157 -8.51 2.68 10.32
CA THR A 157 -7.82 3.98 10.17
C THR A 157 -6.75 3.97 9.09
N VAL A 158 -6.76 2.96 8.20
CA VAL A 158 -5.80 2.82 7.08
C VAL A 158 -5.83 4.06 6.17
N PHE A 159 -7.02 4.61 5.93
CA PHE A 159 -7.24 5.78 5.06
C PHE A 159 -7.49 7.08 5.85
N ASP A 160 -7.11 7.14 7.13
CA ASP A 160 -7.15 8.37 7.94
C ASP A 160 -5.96 9.29 7.59
N ASP A 161 -5.89 9.70 6.33
CA ASP A 161 -4.89 10.63 5.81
C ASP A 161 -5.57 11.94 5.39
N PRO A 162 -5.25 13.08 6.05
CA PRO A 162 -5.83 14.38 5.71
C PRO A 162 -5.68 14.79 4.24
N ARG A 163 -4.64 14.31 3.55
CA ARG A 163 -4.39 14.58 2.12
C ARG A 163 -5.52 14.03 1.23
N LEU A 164 -6.22 13.00 1.67
CA LEU A 164 -7.33 12.39 0.93
C LEU A 164 -8.62 13.23 0.99
N TYR A 165 -8.67 14.21 1.89
CA TYR A 165 -9.83 15.06 2.12
C TYR A 165 -9.56 16.54 1.82
N SER A 166 -8.36 16.88 1.38
CA SER A 166 -8.09 18.22 0.86
C SER A 166 -8.77 18.38 -0.50
N GLU A 167 -9.47 19.50 -0.70
CA GLU A 167 -9.92 19.87 -2.04
C GLU A 167 -8.68 19.99 -2.95
N GLY A 168 -8.69 19.24 -4.06
CA GLY A 168 -7.68 19.33 -5.09
C GLY A 168 -7.72 20.66 -5.84
#